data_AF-A0A370HC71-F1
#
_entry.id   AF-A0A370HC71-F1
#
_cell.length_a   1.000
_cell.length_b   1.000
_cell.length_c   1.000
_cell.angle_alpha   90.00
_cell.angle_beta   90.00
_cell.angle_gamma   90.00
#
_symmetry.space_group_name_H-M   'P 1'
#
loop_
_entity.id
_entity.type
_entity.pdbx_description
1 polymer ?
#
loop_
_entity_poly.entity_id
_entity_poly.type
_entity_poly.pdbx_seq_one_letter_code
_entity_poly.pdbx_strand_id
1 'polypeptide(L)'
;MLVNVVADSQSEGGDFQHQDGEDALTPRQSAAAIFSSRLSGLIAESVVSTEDGSTRGLTLYSLAQHLELAYPDVPVSQSGLYRLIHGEAIPRLDLIIALARVFDVPPEYFVTAESSR
;
A
#
# COMPACT_ATOMS: atom_id res chain seq x y z
N MET A 1 9.86 53.66 -10.14
CA MET A 1 10.92 52.75 -9.65
C MET A 1 10.67 51.38 -10.26
N LEU A 2 11.59 50.92 -11.12
CA LEU A 2 11.61 49.58 -11.69
C LEU A 2 12.82 48.88 -11.07
N VAL A 3 12.63 47.74 -10.43
CA VAL A 3 13.71 46.93 -9.87
C VAL A 3 13.88 45.70 -10.76
N ASN A 4 15.00 45.65 -11.47
CA ASN A 4 15.51 44.48 -12.16
C ASN A 4 16.00 43.46 -11.12
N VAL A 5 15.58 42.21 -11.24
CA VAL A 5 16.24 41.09 -10.56
C VAL A 5 17.13 40.40 -11.59
N VAL A 6 18.44 40.59 -11.42
CA VAL A 6 19.48 39.80 -12.11
C VAL A 6 19.66 38.51 -11.31
N ALA A 7 19.45 37.38 -11.97
CA ALA A 7 19.78 36.07 -11.43
C ALA A 7 21.24 35.76 -11.79
N ASP A 8 22.06 35.57 -10.75
CA ASP A 8 23.30 34.82 -10.90
C ASP A 8 23.43 33.89 -9.70
N SER A 9 23.47 32.60 -9.97
CA SER A 9 23.87 31.56 -9.02
C SER A 9 24.28 30.35 -9.84
N GLN A 10 25.53 30.39 -10.29
CA GLN A 10 26.32 29.18 -10.46
C GLN A 10 26.35 28.43 -9.13
N SER A 11 26.03 27.14 -9.13
CA SER A 11 26.52 26.22 -8.13
C SER A 11 27.08 25.00 -8.83
N GLU A 12 28.36 24.80 -8.54
CA GLU A 12 29.25 23.79 -9.05
C GLU A 12 28.72 22.38 -8.77
N GLY A 13 29.02 21.49 -9.71
CA GLY A 13 28.73 20.06 -9.59
C GLY A 13 29.41 19.46 -8.36
N GLY A 14 28.60 19.10 -7.38
CA GLY A 14 28.95 18.13 -6.35
C GLY A 14 28.54 16.75 -6.83
N ASP A 15 29.54 15.96 -7.22
CA ASP A 15 29.44 14.52 -7.36
C ASP A 15 29.17 13.94 -5.96
N PHE A 16 27.90 13.78 -5.60
CA PHE A 16 27.50 13.05 -4.40
C PHE A 16 27.37 11.58 -4.76
N GLN A 17 28.51 10.88 -4.81
CA GLN A 17 28.55 9.45 -4.54
C GLN A 17 28.11 9.23 -3.09
N HIS A 18 26.80 9.10 -2.86
CA HIS A 18 26.31 8.46 -1.65
C HIS A 18 26.63 6.97 -1.77
N GLN A 19 27.69 6.57 -1.08
CA GLN A 19 28.07 5.19 -0.86
C GLN A 19 26.92 4.46 -0.17
N ASP A 20 26.57 3.30 -0.72
CA ASP A 20 25.63 2.31 -0.20
C ASP A 20 25.91 2.00 1.28
N GLY A 21 25.20 2.69 2.18
CA GLY A 21 24.82 2.10 3.45
C GLY A 21 23.53 1.35 3.21
N GLU A 22 23.42 0.11 3.71
CA GLU A 22 22.14 -0.60 3.76
C GLU A 22 21.14 0.25 4.55
N ASP A 23 20.40 1.12 3.86
CA ASP A 23 19.50 2.08 4.46
C ASP A 23 18.37 1.31 5.15
N ALA A 24 18.51 1.16 6.46
CA ALA A 24 17.47 0.58 7.29
C ALA A 24 16.18 1.34 7.03
N LEU A 25 15.16 0.62 6.53
CA LEU A 25 13.85 1.19 6.24
C LEU A 25 13.34 2.00 7.44
N THR A 26 12.82 3.19 7.17
CA THR A 26 12.11 3.95 8.21
C THR A 26 10.95 3.12 8.76
N PRO A 27 10.51 3.32 10.02
CA PRO A 27 9.38 2.56 10.59
C PRO A 27 8.12 2.60 9.71
N ARG A 28 7.89 3.74 9.05
CA ARG A 28 6.80 3.94 8.09
C ARG A 28 6.96 3.04 6.85
N GLN A 29 8.15 2.99 6.27
CA GLN A 29 8.44 2.14 5.11
C GLN A 29 8.36 0.66 5.48
N SER A 30 8.89 0.26 6.64
CA SER A 30 8.78 -1.12 7.15
C SER A 30 7.31 -1.54 7.32
N ALA A 31 6.48 -0.68 7.93
CA ALA A 31 5.05 -0.96 8.08
C ALA A 31 4.33 -1.08 6.73
N ALA A 32 4.64 -0.19 5.78
CA ALA A 32 4.07 -0.25 4.44
C ALA A 32 4.48 -1.53 3.68
N ALA A 33 5.74 -1.96 3.82
CA ALA A 33 6.26 -3.18 3.19
C ALA A 33 5.63 -4.46 3.78
N ILE A 34 5.47 -4.52 5.11
CA ILE A 34 4.76 -5.63 5.77
C ILE A 34 3.32 -5.68 5.25
N PHE A 35 2.62 -4.55 5.29
CA PHE A 35 1.23 -4.48 4.87
C PHE A 35 1.05 -4.89 3.40
N SER A 36 1.85 -4.32 2.50
CA SER A 36 1.75 -4.55 1.06
C SER A 36 2.02 -6.01 0.70
N SER A 37 3.03 -6.62 1.32
CA SER A 37 3.37 -8.04 1.14
C SER A 37 2.22 -8.94 1.58
N ARG A 38 1.66 -8.70 2.77
CA ARG A 38 0.56 -9.49 3.34
C ARG A 38 -0.72 -9.39 2.50
N LEU A 39 -1.09 -8.18 2.11
CA LEU A 39 -2.27 -7.95 1.28
C LEU A 39 -2.11 -8.58 -0.12
N SER A 40 -0.93 -8.45 -0.72
CA SER A 40 -0.65 -9.05 -2.04
C SER A 40 -0.72 -10.58 -1.99
N GLY A 41 -0.20 -11.20 -0.93
CA GLY A 41 -0.30 -12.64 -0.71
C GLY A 41 -1.75 -13.11 -0.62
N LEU A 42 -2.56 -12.44 0.22
CA LEU A 42 -3.99 -12.78 0.35
C LEU A 42 -4.74 -12.65 -0.97
N ILE A 43 -4.49 -11.59 -1.74
CA ILE A 43 -5.14 -11.39 -3.05
C ILE A 43 -4.74 -12.50 -4.02
N ALA A 44 -3.46 -12.88 -4.06
CA ALA A 44 -2.96 -13.92 -4.96
C ALA A 44 -3.52 -15.31 -4.66
N GLU A 45 -3.77 -15.62 -3.39
CA GLU A 45 -4.33 -16.90 -2.94
C GLU A 45 -5.87 -16.95 -3.01
N SER A 46 -6.52 -15.78 -3.11
CA SER A 46 -7.98 -15.68 -3.08
C SER A 46 -8.64 -15.92 -4.44
N VAL A 47 -9.72 -16.70 -4.42
CA VAL A 47 -10.60 -16.92 -5.57
C VAL A 47 -12.03 -16.51 -5.23
N VAL A 48 -12.74 -16.00 -6.23
CA VAL A 48 -14.14 -15.58 -6.14
C VAL A 48 -14.98 -16.43 -7.08
N SER A 49 -16.16 -16.82 -6.62
CA SER A 49 -17.16 -17.49 -7.45
C SER A 49 -17.91 -16.46 -8.30
N THR A 50 -18.05 -16.74 -9.59
CA THR A 50 -18.85 -15.93 -10.52
C THR A 50 -20.29 -16.44 -10.56
N GLU A 51 -21.21 -15.61 -11.06
CA GLU A 51 -22.63 -15.98 -11.22
C GLU A 51 -22.83 -17.21 -12.11
N ASP A 52 -21.91 -17.42 -13.07
CA ASP A 52 -21.90 -18.59 -13.96
C ASP A 52 -21.32 -19.86 -13.28
N GLY A 53 -21.03 -19.81 -11.98
CA GLY A 53 -20.45 -20.91 -11.21
C GLY A 53 -18.96 -21.15 -11.43
N SER A 54 -18.30 -20.36 -12.29
CA SER A 54 -16.85 -20.44 -12.50
C SER A 54 -16.08 -19.72 -11.39
N THR A 55 -14.88 -20.20 -11.03
CA THR A 55 -13.98 -19.53 -10.09
C THR A 55 -12.98 -18.64 -10.83
N ARG A 56 -12.83 -17.39 -10.40
CA ARG A 56 -11.80 -16.46 -10.91
C ARG A 56 -10.94 -15.94 -9.77
N GLY A 57 -9.67 -15.62 -10.06
CA GLY A 57 -8.80 -14.96 -9.09
C GLY A 57 -9.39 -13.63 -8.64
N LEU A 58 -9.19 -13.28 -7.36
CA LEU A 58 -9.61 -12.00 -6.83
C LEU A 58 -8.82 -10.88 -7.51
N THR A 59 -9.54 -9.89 -8.05
CA THR A 59 -8.94 -8.68 -8.62
C THR A 59 -9.08 -7.50 -7.65
N LEU A 60 -8.24 -6.48 -7.80
CA LEU A 60 -8.40 -5.22 -7.07
C LEU A 60 -9.76 -4.56 -7.31
N TYR A 61 -10.28 -4.68 -8.54
CA TYR A 61 -11.60 -4.18 -8.91
C TYR A 61 -12.69 -4.85 -8.05
N SER A 62 -12.72 -6.19 -8.04
CA SER A 62 -13.71 -6.96 -7.27
C SER A 62 -13.56 -6.75 -5.76
N LEU A 63 -12.33 -6.60 -5.25
CA LEU A 63 -12.10 -6.29 -3.85
C LEU A 63 -12.63 -4.90 -3.48
N ALA A 64 -12.37 -3.88 -4.30
CA ALA A 64 -12.90 -2.53 -4.09
C ALA A 64 -14.43 -2.53 -4.06
N GLN A 65 -15.07 -3.16 -5.04
CA GLN A 65 -16.53 -3.28 -5.10
C GLN A 65 -17.11 -4.00 -3.88
N HIS A 66 -16.46 -5.08 -3.44
CA HIS A 66 -16.89 -5.79 -2.24
C HIS A 66 -16.78 -4.93 -0.98
N LEU A 67 -15.67 -4.20 -0.82
CA LEU A 67 -15.46 -3.30 0.31
C LEU A 67 -16.47 -2.13 0.32
N GLU A 68 -16.74 -1.52 -0.84
CA GLU A 68 -17.73 -0.44 -0.98
C GLU A 68 -19.13 -0.91 -0.56
N LEU A 69 -19.51 -2.15 -0.90
CA LEU A 69 -20.81 -2.71 -0.55
C LEU A 69 -20.91 -3.12 0.93
N ALA A 70 -19.89 -3.83 1.43
CA ALA A 70 -19.92 -4.43 2.77
C ALA A 70 -19.54 -3.44 3.89
N TYR A 71 -18.74 -2.42 3.56
CA TYR A 71 -18.21 -1.44 4.50
C TYR A 71 -18.34 -0.02 3.94
N PRO A 72 -19.57 0.51 3.78
CA PRO A 72 -19.81 1.78 3.09
C PRO A 72 -19.17 3.00 3.78
N ASP A 73 -18.87 2.90 5.07
CA ASP A 73 -18.21 3.96 5.84
C ASP A 73 -16.67 3.95 5.70
N VAL A 74 -16.10 2.94 5.06
CA VAL A 74 -14.65 2.81 4.88
C VAL A 74 -14.25 3.42 3.53
N PRO A 75 -13.46 4.51 3.53
CA PRO A 75 -13.06 5.16 2.28
C PRO A 75 -12.10 4.26 1.50
N VAL A 76 -12.56 3.76 0.37
CA VAL A 76 -11.77 2.90 -0.52
C VAL A 76 -11.87 3.39 -1.96
N SER A 77 -10.79 3.20 -2.71
CA SER A 77 -10.77 3.39 -4.16
C SER A 77 -9.76 2.41 -4.76
N GLN A 78 -9.92 2.06 -6.03
CA GLN A 78 -9.00 1.16 -6.73
C GLN A 78 -7.57 1.71 -6.75
N SER A 79 -7.40 3.00 -7.03
CA SER A 79 -6.09 3.65 -6.98
C SER A 79 -5.49 3.63 -5.57
N GLY A 80 -6.32 3.79 -4.54
CA GLY A 80 -5.88 3.66 -3.14
C GLY A 80 -5.38 2.25 -2.82
N LEU A 81 -6.14 1.21 -3.21
CA LEU A 81 -5.74 -0.18 -3.04
C LEU A 81 -4.48 -0.52 -3.84
N TYR A 82 -4.35 0.00 -5.07
CA TYR A 82 -3.15 -0.18 -5.89
C TYR A 82 -1.90 0.35 -5.18
N ARG A 83 -1.97 1.55 -4.60
CA ARG A 83 -0.85 2.12 -3.83
C ARG A 83 -0.53 1.31 -2.58
N LEU A 84 -1.55 0.73 -1.94
CA LEU A 84 -1.35 -0.12 -0.76
C LEU A 84 -0.62 -1.42 -1.12
N ILE A 85 -1.01 -2.11 -2.20
CA ILE A 85 -0.33 -3.36 -2.61
C ILE A 85 1.11 -3.13 -3.09
N HIS A 86 1.46 -1.91 -3.52
CA HIS A 86 2.83 -1.53 -3.90
C HIS A 86 3.63 -0.89 -2.75
N GLY A 87 3.05 -0.76 -1.54
CA GLY A 87 3.72 -0.16 -0.39
C GLY A 87 3.91 1.36 -0.49
N GLU A 88 3.21 2.03 -1.41
CA GLU A 88 3.27 3.48 -1.65
C GLU A 88 2.32 4.28 -0.74
N ALA A 89 1.51 3.59 0.05
CA ALA A 89 0.56 4.16 0.99
C ALA A 89 0.53 3.35 2.29
N ILE A 90 0.09 4.00 3.37
CA ILE A 90 -0.22 3.34 4.64
C ILE A 90 -1.74 3.28 4.79
N PRO A 91 -2.30 2.11 5.13
CA PRO A 91 -3.73 1.97 5.35
C PRO A 91 -4.15 2.67 6.66
N ARG A 92 -5.42 3.07 6.70
CA ARG A 92 -6.06 3.49 7.95
C ARG A 92 -6.52 2.27 8.75
N LEU A 93 -6.74 2.45 10.06
CA LEU A 93 -7.16 1.36 10.95
C LEU A 93 -8.51 0.76 10.56
N ASP A 94 -9.47 1.59 10.15
CA ASP A 94 -10.79 1.16 9.65
C ASP A 94 -10.66 0.20 8.45
N LEU A 95 -9.81 0.53 7.49
CA LEU A 95 -9.52 -0.31 6.33
C LEU A 95 -8.81 -1.62 6.72
N ILE A 96 -7.87 -1.59 7.68
CA ILE A 96 -7.25 -2.81 8.20
C ILE A 96 -8.32 -3.76 8.76
N ILE A 97 -9.24 -3.24 9.57
CA ILE A 97 -10.32 -4.05 10.17
C ILE A 97 -11.25 -4.61 9.11
N ALA A 98 -11.61 -3.82 8.09
CA ALA A 98 -12.46 -4.27 6.99
C ALA A 98 -11.79 -5.38 6.18
N LEU A 99 -10.53 -5.20 5.78
CA LEU A 99 -9.75 -6.20 5.05
C LEU A 99 -9.58 -7.49 5.86
N ALA A 100 -9.28 -7.38 7.15
CA ALA A 100 -9.18 -8.52 8.06
C ALA A 100 -10.45 -9.38 8.04
N ARG A 101 -11.62 -8.76 8.07
CA ARG A 101 -12.91 -9.47 7.97
C ARG A 101 -13.17 -10.06 6.58
N VAL A 102 -12.79 -9.36 5.51
CA VAL A 102 -12.97 -9.85 4.13
C VAL A 102 -12.14 -11.11 3.87
N PHE A 103 -10.91 -11.14 4.40
CA PHE A 103 -9.99 -12.26 4.21
C PHE A 103 -10.02 -13.30 5.34
N ASP A 104 -10.89 -13.11 6.34
CA ASP A 104 -11.00 -13.96 7.53
C ASP A 104 -9.66 -14.18 8.26
N VAL A 105 -8.89 -13.09 8.41
CA VAL A 105 -7.62 -13.06 9.16
C VAL A 105 -7.72 -12.09 10.33
N PRO A 106 -6.95 -12.28 11.42
CA PRO A 106 -6.95 -11.31 12.50
C PRO A 106 -6.26 -9.99 12.06
N PRO A 107 -6.68 -8.81 12.55
CA PRO A 107 -6.13 -7.51 12.11
C PRO A 107 -4.61 -7.36 12.27
N GLU A 108 -4.03 -7.98 13.30
CA GLU A 108 -2.60 -7.99 13.56
C GLU A 108 -1.78 -8.61 12.42
N TYR A 109 -2.38 -9.49 11.62
CA TYR A 109 -1.75 -10.11 10.44
C TYR A 109 -1.12 -9.08 9.50
N PHE A 110 -1.75 -7.91 9.39
CA PHE A 110 -1.35 -6.82 8.50
C PHE A 110 -0.22 -5.94 9.05
N VAL A 111 0.10 -6.04 10.35
CA VAL A 111 1.06 -5.13 11.02
C VAL A 111 2.20 -5.85 11.71
N THR A 112 2.08 -7.16 11.97
CA THR A 112 3.16 -7.95 12.57
C THR A 112 4.04 -8.57 11.48
N ALA A 113 5.34 -8.25 11.52
CA ALA A 113 6.34 -9.06 10.82
C ALA A 113 6.29 -10.48 11.37
N GLU A 114 6.51 -11.50 10.53
CA GLU A 114 6.69 -12.86 11.05
C GLU A 114 7.83 -12.83 12.06
N SER A 115 7.50 -13.12 13.31
CA SER A 115 8.51 -13.40 14.29
C SER A 115 9.12 -14.72 13.86
N SER A 116 10.31 -14.69 13.26
CA SER A 116 11.11 -15.89 13.06
C SER A 116 11.24 -16.57 14.42
N ARG A 117 10.50 -17.68 14.59
CA ARG A 117 10.69 -18.60 15.71
C ARG A 117 11.84 -19.53 15.42
#